data_AF-A0A8T5J462-F1
#
_entry.id   AF-A0A8T5J462-F1
#
_cell.length_a   1.000
_cell.length_b   1.000
_cell.length_c   1.000
_cell.angle_alpha   90.00
_cell.angle_beta   90.00
_cell.angle_gamma   90.00
#
_symmetry.space_group_name_H-M   'P 1'
#
loop_
_entity.id
_entity.type
_entity.pdbx_description
1 polymer ?
#
loop_
_entity_poly.entity_id
_entity_poly.type
_entity_poly.pdbx_seq_one_letter_code
_entity_poly.pdbx_strand_id
1 'polypeptide(L)'
;MGKVFSTRQQKSSTLSMSGLRKNKPQYIIIHSTRKHPEFEDVLNCHKEKEWAGMGYHLFLSDSGILTQGRPFELEGAHAVGFNTNSIGLCIYSSNGSLSPKK
;
A
#
# COMPACT_ATOMS: atom_id res chain seq x y z
N MET A 1 -29.50 33.66 10.95
CA MET A 1 -28.78 32.88 9.93
C MET A 1 -27.57 32.20 10.56
N GLY A 2 -27.63 30.90 10.87
CA GLY A 2 -26.47 30.11 11.29
C GLY A 2 -26.34 28.91 10.36
N LYS A 3 -25.29 28.87 9.54
CA LYS A 3 -25.00 27.69 8.70
C LYS A 3 -24.37 26.63 9.60
N VAL A 4 -25.13 25.59 9.89
CA VAL A 4 -24.64 24.35 10.48
C VAL A 4 -23.73 23.69 9.45
N PHE A 5 -22.43 23.60 9.75
CA PHE A 5 -21.51 22.78 8.96
C PHE A 5 -21.82 21.32 9.25
N SER A 6 -22.45 20.65 8.28
CA SER A 6 -22.60 19.20 8.27
C SER A 6 -21.20 18.58 8.23
N THR A 7 -20.80 17.94 9.33
CA THR A 7 -19.67 17.02 9.33
C THR A 7 -20.05 15.85 8.43
N ARG A 8 -19.53 15.87 7.19
CA ARG A 8 -19.58 14.72 6.29
C ARG A 8 -18.75 13.61 6.97
N GLN A 9 -19.43 12.73 7.71
CA GLN A 9 -18.84 11.48 8.14
C GLN A 9 -18.37 10.75 6.88
N GLN A 10 -17.05 10.69 6.68
CA GLN A 10 -16.46 9.79 5.71
C GLN A 10 -16.74 8.38 6.21
N LYS A 11 -17.68 7.69 5.57
CA LYS A 11 -17.88 6.25 5.77
C LYS A 11 -16.64 5.54 5.25
N SER A 12 -15.69 5.26 6.14
CA SER A 12 -14.50 4.44 5.86
C SER A 12 -14.93 2.97 5.75
N SER A 13 -15.31 2.53 4.56
CA SER A 13 -15.47 1.11 4.25
C SER A 13 -14.09 0.50 3.99
N THR A 14 -13.27 0.35 5.04
CA THR A 14 -12.03 -0.41 4.93
C THR A 14 -12.41 -1.90 4.96
N LEU A 15 -12.24 -2.63 3.86
CA LEU A 15 -12.35 -4.09 3.90
C LEU A 15 -11.47 -4.64 5.03
N SER A 16 -12.03 -5.52 5.86
CA SER A 16 -11.34 -6.07 7.02
C SER A 16 -10.18 -6.98 6.62
N MET A 17 -9.05 -6.85 7.31
CA MET A 17 -7.91 -7.77 7.20
C MET A 17 -8.28 -9.24 7.50
N SER A 18 -9.37 -9.48 8.23
CA SER A 18 -9.78 -10.82 8.67
C SER A 18 -10.14 -11.78 7.54
N GLY A 19 -10.46 -11.27 6.34
CA GLY A 19 -10.82 -12.10 5.18
C GLY A 19 -9.64 -12.45 4.28
N LEU A 20 -8.44 -11.96 4.57
CA LEU A 20 -7.25 -12.18 3.75
C LEU A 20 -6.66 -13.57 3.96
N ARG A 21 -6.19 -14.19 2.88
CA ARG A 21 -5.50 -15.49 2.93
C ARG A 21 -4.15 -15.35 3.63
N LYS A 22 -3.68 -16.45 4.24
CA LYS A 22 -2.32 -16.53 4.77
C LYS A 22 -1.29 -16.51 3.64
N ASN A 23 -0.21 -15.78 3.84
CA ASN A 23 0.92 -15.72 2.94
C ASN A 23 2.00 -16.74 3.35
N LYS A 24 2.67 -17.31 2.36
CA LYS A 24 3.84 -18.19 2.50
C LYS A 24 4.91 -17.74 1.49
N PRO A 25 5.58 -16.62 1.77
CA PRO A 25 6.40 -15.95 0.77
C PRO A 25 7.61 -16.78 0.36
N GLN A 26 7.78 -16.93 -0.95
CA GLN A 26 8.96 -17.52 -1.61
C GLN A 26 9.63 -16.51 -2.57
N TYR A 27 8.89 -15.47 -2.96
CA TYR A 27 9.34 -14.44 -3.88
C TYR A 27 9.31 -13.06 -3.24
N ILE A 28 10.15 -12.16 -3.74
CA ILE A 28 9.97 -10.71 -3.56
C ILE A 28 9.62 -10.14 -4.92
N ILE A 29 8.49 -9.44 -5.00
CA ILE A 29 8.03 -8.76 -6.22
C ILE A 29 8.16 -7.27 -6.00
N ILE A 30 8.95 -6.63 -6.87
CA ILE A 30 9.24 -5.20 -6.80
C ILE A 30 8.40 -4.46 -7.83
N HIS A 31 7.68 -3.43 -7.38
CA HIS A 31 6.93 -2.50 -8.21
C HIS A 31 7.48 -1.09 -8.05
N SER A 32 7.27 -0.24 -9.06
CA SER A 32 7.56 1.19 -8.98
C SER A 32 6.27 1.99 -9.10
N THR A 33 6.16 3.06 -8.33
CA THR A 33 5.13 4.10 -8.50
C THR A 33 5.80 5.43 -8.85
N ARG A 34 5.15 6.21 -9.71
CA ARG A 34 5.51 7.61 -10.00
C ARG A 34 4.41 8.61 -9.65
N LYS A 35 3.20 8.13 -9.35
CA LYS A 35 2.01 8.96 -9.10
C LYS A 35 1.74 9.20 -7.62
N HIS A 36 2.35 8.40 -6.75
CA HIS A 36 2.07 8.35 -5.33
C HIS A 36 3.40 8.45 -4.58
N PRO A 37 3.85 9.68 -4.25
CA PRO A 37 5.15 9.91 -3.62
C PRO A 37 5.24 9.36 -2.20
N GLU A 38 4.13 9.37 -1.47
CA GLU A 38 4.08 8.96 -0.07
C GLU A 38 3.27 7.69 0.13
N PHE A 39 3.54 7.00 1.24
CA PHE A 39 2.83 5.79 1.66
C PHE A 39 1.31 6.01 1.71
N GLU A 40 0.88 7.14 2.27
CA GLU A 40 -0.53 7.48 2.45
C GLU A 40 -1.26 7.69 1.11
N ASP A 41 -0.56 8.19 0.08
CA ASP A 41 -1.13 8.33 -1.26
C ASP A 41 -1.47 6.96 -1.87
N VAL A 42 -0.57 6.00 -1.71
CA VAL A 42 -0.78 4.63 -2.18
C VAL A 42 -1.87 3.94 -1.37
N LEU A 43 -1.88 4.13 -0.05
CA LEU A 43 -2.90 3.58 0.84
C LEU A 43 -4.30 4.07 0.44
N ASN A 44 -4.45 5.38 0.21
CA ASN A 44 -5.73 5.96 -0.17
C ASN A 44 -6.18 5.51 -1.56
N CYS A 45 -5.27 5.46 -2.55
CA CYS A 45 -5.56 4.90 -3.86
C CYS A 45 -6.06 3.45 -3.78
N HIS A 46 -5.49 2.63 -2.89
CA HIS A 46 -5.95 1.25 -2.70
C HIS A 46 -7.28 1.15 -1.95
N LYS A 47 -7.51 2.00 -0.94
CA LYS A 47 -8.82 2.08 -0.26
C LYS A 47 -9.93 2.50 -1.22
N GLU A 48 -9.66 3.42 -2.16
CA GLU A 48 -10.60 3.83 -3.22
C GLU A 48 -10.95 2.68 -4.17
N LYS A 49 -10.05 1.72 -4.34
CA LYS A 49 -10.29 0.47 -5.08
C LYS A 49 -10.97 -0.61 -4.22
N GLU A 50 -11.44 -0.23 -3.04
CA GLU A 50 -12.05 -1.12 -2.04
C GLU A 50 -11.11 -2.26 -1.65
N TRP A 51 -9.80 -2.02 -1.60
CA TRP A 51 -8.88 -3.03 -1.08
C TRP A 51 -8.82 -2.95 0.44
N ALA A 52 -8.46 -4.07 1.05
CA ALA A 52 -8.15 -4.12 2.47
C ALA A 52 -6.81 -3.36 2.70
N GLY A 53 -6.86 -2.03 2.77
CA GLY A 53 -5.70 -1.16 2.94
C GLY A 53 -4.64 -1.28 1.83
N MET A 54 -3.37 -1.13 2.22
CA MET A 54 -2.20 -1.12 1.32
C MET A 54 -2.05 -2.47 0.60
N GLY A 55 -2.01 -2.49 -0.73
CA GLY A 55 -1.80 -3.72 -1.51
C GLY A 55 -0.37 -4.29 -1.42
N TYR A 56 0.59 -3.49 -0.95
CA TYR A 56 1.98 -3.91 -0.76
C TYR A 56 2.28 -4.23 0.71
N HIS A 57 3.31 -5.04 0.90
CA HIS A 57 3.84 -5.37 2.22
C HIS A 57 4.84 -4.32 2.69
N LEU A 58 5.59 -3.75 1.76
CA LEU A 58 6.59 -2.71 2.00
C LEU A 58 6.42 -1.56 1.00
N PHE A 59 6.72 -0.37 1.48
CA PHE A 59 6.85 0.84 0.67
C PHE A 59 8.18 1.51 0.98
N LEU A 60 8.95 1.85 -0.06
CA LEU A 60 10.18 2.62 0.06
C LEU A 60 9.98 4.00 -0.58
N SER A 61 10.09 5.04 0.23
CA SER A 61 10.03 6.43 -0.25
C SER A 61 11.34 6.88 -0.91
N ASP A 62 11.30 7.99 -1.63
CA ASP A 62 12.48 8.61 -2.25
C ASP A 62 13.48 9.16 -1.21
N SER A 63 13.01 9.39 0.02
CA SER A 63 13.86 9.73 1.18
C SER A 63 14.59 8.52 1.76
N GLY A 64 14.32 7.30 1.29
CA GLY A 64 14.93 6.07 1.78
C GLY A 64 14.23 5.48 3.00
N ILE A 65 13.06 5.98 3.37
CA ILE A 65 12.27 5.46 4.50
C ILE A 65 11.49 4.24 4.02
N LEU A 66 11.70 3.11 4.71
CA LEU A 66 10.93 1.89 4.51
C LEU A 66 9.75 1.87 5.48
N THR A 67 8.53 1.78 4.96
CA THR A 67 7.29 1.71 5.74
C THR A 67 6.59 0.37 5.50
N GLN A 68 6.13 -0.26 6.57
CA GLN A 68 5.37 -1.50 6.50
C GLN A 68 3.90 -1.23 6.15
N GLY A 69 3.40 -1.93 5.14
CA GLY A 69 2.00 -1.96 4.72
C GLY A 69 1.27 -3.14 5.35
N ARG A 70 0.82 -4.10 4.51
CA ARG A 70 0.20 -5.33 5.02
C ARG A 70 1.19 -6.20 5.82
N PRO A 71 0.72 -6.91 6.86
CA PRO A 71 1.52 -7.92 7.56
C PRO A 71 2.05 -8.98 6.59
N PHE A 72 3.27 -9.48 6.83
CA PHE A 72 3.89 -10.48 5.95
C PHE A 72 3.19 -11.84 5.97
N GLU A 73 2.40 -12.10 7.00
CA GLU A 73 1.64 -13.34 7.21
C GLU A 73 0.33 -13.35 6.42
N LEU A 74 -0.10 -12.21 5.88
CA LEU A 74 -1.33 -12.05 5.11
C LEU A 74 -1.01 -11.75 3.66
N GLU A 75 -1.90 -12.12 2.74
CA GLU A 75 -1.69 -11.91 1.32
C GLU A 75 -1.65 -10.42 0.92
N GLY A 76 -0.85 -10.13 -0.10
CA GLY A 76 -0.84 -8.83 -0.75
C GLY A 76 -2.01 -8.61 -1.71
N ALA A 77 -2.00 -7.47 -2.38
CA ALA A 77 -2.83 -7.17 -3.55
C ALA A 77 -1.98 -6.47 -4.63
N HIS A 78 -0.78 -7.00 -4.91
CA HIS A 78 0.20 -6.36 -5.80
C HIS A 78 0.47 -7.17 -7.08
N ALA A 79 0.32 -8.50 -7.04
CA ALA A 79 0.57 -9.38 -8.17
C ALA A 79 -0.43 -10.54 -8.21
N VAL A 80 -1.39 -10.46 -9.14
CA VAL A 80 -2.40 -11.51 -9.35
C VAL A 80 -1.69 -12.85 -9.60
N GLY A 81 -2.12 -13.89 -8.87
CA GLY A 81 -1.49 -15.22 -8.90
C GLY A 81 -0.34 -15.42 -7.91
N PHE A 82 0.24 -14.35 -7.37
CA PHE A 82 1.41 -14.42 -6.47
C PHE A 82 1.19 -13.79 -5.08
N ASN A 83 0.02 -13.18 -4.83
CA ASN A 83 -0.27 -12.50 -3.56
C ASN A 83 -0.12 -13.37 -2.29
N THR A 84 -0.24 -14.70 -2.39
CA THR A 84 -0.09 -15.64 -1.26
C THR A 84 1.27 -16.33 -1.18
N ASN A 85 2.19 -16.03 -2.10
CA ASN A 85 3.54 -16.62 -2.10
C ASN A 85 4.64 -15.59 -2.31
N SER A 86 4.37 -14.31 -2.05
CA SER A 86 5.35 -13.25 -2.24
C SER A 86 5.23 -12.11 -1.24
N ILE A 87 6.34 -11.41 -1.03
CA ILE A 87 6.39 -10.08 -0.41
C ILE A 87 6.40 -9.05 -1.52
N GLY A 88 5.56 -8.04 -1.40
CA GLY A 88 5.40 -6.97 -2.37
C GLY A 88 6.07 -5.70 -1.86
N LEU A 89 7.07 -5.21 -2.58
CA LEU A 89 7.76 -3.95 -2.29
C LEU A 89 7.40 -2.94 -3.38
N CYS A 90 6.73 -1.86 -3.00
CA CYS A 90 6.53 -0.71 -3.87
C CYS A 90 7.61 0.33 -3.60
N ILE A 91 8.22 0.86 -4.65
CA ILE A 91 9.24 1.90 -4.51
C ILE A 91 8.80 3.15 -5.28
N TYR A 92 8.84 4.29 -4.60
CA TYR A 92 8.72 5.58 -5.25
C TYR A 92 10.11 6.15 -5.56
N SER A 93 10.26 6.72 -6.75
CA SER A 93 11.45 7.46 -7.15
C SER A 93 11.04 8.66 -8.00
N SER A 94 11.42 9.85 -7.57
CA SER A 94 11.13 11.10 -8.30
C SER A 94 11.88 11.16 -9.64
N ASN A 95 13.10 10.63 -9.68
CA ASN A 95 14.01 10.73 -10.82
C ASN A 95 14.05 9.47 -11.69
N GLY A 96 13.19 8.47 -11.40
CA GLY A 96 13.20 7.19 -12.09
C GLY A 96 14.47 6.36 -11.89
N SER A 97 15.34 6.76 -10.96
CA SER A 97 16.54 6.05 -10.56
C SER A 97 16.70 6.13 -9.04
N LEU A 98 17.07 5.02 -8.43
CA LEU A 98 17.40 4.94 -7.01
C LEU A 98 18.87 4.59 -6.91
N SER A 99 19.64 5.45 -6.29
CA SER A 99 21.00 5.13 -5.85
C SER A 99 20.98 4.70 -4.39
N PRO A 100 21.76 3.69 -3.97
CA PRO A 100 21.95 3.40 -2.56
C PRO A 100 22.39 4.68 -1.82
N LYS A 101 21.62 5.11 -0.83
CA LYS A 101 22.04 6.18 0.08
C LYS A 101 22.90 5.54 1.16
N LYS A 102 24.13 6.03 1.31
CA LYS A 102 25.11 5.56 2.31
C LYS A 102 24.69 5.97 3.72
#